data_AF-A0A3M1BJS7-F1
#
_entry.id   AF-A0A3M1BJS7-F1
#
_cell.length_a   1.000
_cell.length_b   1.000
_cell.length_c   1.000
_cell.angle_alpha   90.00
_cell.angle_beta   90.00
_cell.angle_gamma   90.00
#
_symmetry.space_group_name_H-M   'P 1'
#
loop_
_entity.id
_entity.type
_entity.pdbx_description
1 polymer ?
#
loop_
_entity_poly.entity_id
_entity_poly.type
_entity_poly.pdbx_seq_one_letter_code
_entity_poly.pdbx_strand_id
1 'polypeptide(L)'
;MFGLNFQRLRQQAREAFERRVRIITAGLSIAELRALLRGDPPTEKPNPRYRVHVTSFLFHIRPKFYLRGSTIFTHTFRLGFFTMFFFVLELITGLILMIYYTPSPAEAYNSILNLMSNVPYGKLLRDLHRLGAEGMVIFTALHMLRTYLTGSYKKERSFTWLTGVVLLLITLFLSFSGYLLPWDQLAYWAVTIGTSMAEAAPLFGKELNLLLRGAPDIGAGGLLRFYLLHVILLPLLAIWFISIHYYKVSREHGISLPAKFEEDESLPKEAVKRAKQRVDYLPDLFTHELFLTSLGLFILVVLTAFFYSAPLEHIANPQQTPLDTKAPWYFWWLQGMLKLGDKTLMGIILPTLIFGLLFAVPYLDRNPYRMAYRRPVAIALGVLATLTIVVLSYMGLPQYKIETPAATRIIQDLAPEEGLGELRAIPFEQLQPGVYEVNATEPENLCPEMDFGCPALEAVFAEFSERVNEAVEAGKLPEAQAVLVIEAWQADLVKVTPRILWLDPESGTRKSYERHIFLHRDHNRNE
;
A
#
# COMPACT_ATOMS: atom_id res chain seq x y z
N MET A 1 -40.40 47.77 40.95
CA MET A 1 -40.14 47.79 39.49
C MET A 1 -39.04 46.76 39.21
N PHE A 2 -39.14 45.95 38.14
CA PHE A 2 -38.31 44.76 37.80
C PHE A 2 -38.77 43.41 38.37
N GLY A 3 -39.94 42.93 37.94
CA GLY A 3 -40.20 41.49 37.91
C GLY A 3 -39.44 40.87 36.74
N LEU A 4 -38.44 40.02 37.03
CA LEU A 4 -37.75 39.21 36.03
C LEU A 4 -38.80 38.34 35.31
N ASN A 5 -39.08 38.66 34.05
CA ASN A 5 -39.99 37.87 33.24
C ASN A 5 -39.29 36.58 32.81
N PHE A 6 -39.41 35.53 33.63
CA PHE A 6 -38.82 34.20 33.40
C PHE A 6 -39.17 33.62 32.02
N GLN A 7 -40.33 33.95 31.45
CA GLN A 7 -40.69 33.52 30.10
C GLN A 7 -39.78 34.18 29.04
N ARG A 8 -39.50 35.48 29.19
CA ARG A 8 -38.60 36.21 28.30
C ARG A 8 -37.16 35.69 28.37
N LEU A 9 -36.68 35.39 29.59
CA LEU A 9 -35.36 34.78 29.82
C LEU A 9 -35.26 33.39 29.18
N ARG A 10 -36.28 32.55 29.33
CA ARG A 10 -36.34 31.22 28.71
C ARG A 10 -36.37 31.30 27.18
N GLN A 11 -37.09 32.27 26.63
CA GLN A 11 -37.13 32.49 25.18
C GLN A 11 -35.78 32.97 24.64
N GLN A 12 -35.14 33.94 25.30
CA GLN A 12 -33.80 34.41 24.92
C GLN A 12 -32.75 33.31 25.01
N ALA A 13 -32.78 32.48 26.05
CA ALA A 13 -31.90 31.32 26.19
C ALA A 13 -32.11 30.31 25.05
N ARG A 14 -33.37 30.05 24.68
CA ARG A 14 -33.72 29.15 23.57
C ARG A 14 -33.25 29.70 22.22
N GLU A 15 -33.45 30.99 21.95
CA GLU A 15 -32.97 31.65 20.73
C GLU A 15 -31.45 31.69 20.64
N ALA A 16 -30.76 31.95 21.76
CA ALA A 16 -29.30 31.90 21.83
C ALA A 16 -28.78 30.48 21.58
N PHE A 17 -29.41 29.47 22.17
CA PHE A 17 -29.11 28.06 21.94
C PHE A 17 -29.34 27.67 20.47
N GLU A 18 -30.50 28.00 19.90
CA GLU A 18 -30.80 27.73 18.49
C GLU A 18 -29.82 28.43 17.54
N ARG A 19 -29.38 29.64 17.87
CA ARG A 19 -28.35 30.36 17.09
C ARG A 19 -27.02 29.62 17.14
N ARG A 20 -26.59 29.14 18.32
CA ARG A 20 -25.37 28.34 18.47
C ARG A 20 -25.46 27.03 17.69
N VAL A 21 -26.59 26.33 17.78
CA VAL A 21 -26.83 25.10 17.01
C VAL A 21 -26.76 25.39 15.52
N ARG A 22 -27.46 26.42 15.02
CA ARG A 22 -27.40 26.83 13.61
C ARG A 22 -25.99 27.22 13.17
N ILE A 23 -25.13 27.77 14.03
CA ILE A 23 -23.71 28.01 13.68
C ILE A 23 -22.97 26.69 13.50
N ILE A 24 -23.09 25.76 14.46
CA ILE A 24 -22.36 24.48 14.46
C ILE A 24 -22.80 23.58 13.29
N THR A 25 -24.10 23.53 13.01
CA THR A 25 -24.68 22.69 11.95
C THR A 25 -24.64 23.35 10.57
N ALA A 26 -23.94 24.48 10.46
CA ALA A 26 -23.91 25.31 9.25
C ALA A 26 -25.32 25.65 8.74
N GLY A 27 -26.24 25.96 9.64
CA GLY A 27 -27.54 26.51 9.33
C GLY A 27 -28.68 25.51 9.40
N LEU A 28 -28.66 24.53 10.30
CA LEU A 28 -29.83 23.73 10.67
C LEU A 28 -30.19 23.95 12.15
N SER A 29 -31.45 24.20 12.45
CA SER A 29 -31.96 24.15 13.82
C SER A 29 -32.02 22.70 14.32
N ILE A 30 -32.19 22.53 15.63
CA ILE A 30 -32.30 21.19 16.23
C ILE A 30 -33.55 20.43 15.76
N ALA A 31 -34.63 21.15 15.47
CA ALA A 31 -35.86 20.58 14.93
C ALA A 31 -35.66 20.11 13.48
N GLU A 32 -35.02 20.94 12.66
CA GLU A 32 -34.67 20.61 11.28
C GLU A 32 -33.68 19.44 11.22
N LEU A 33 -32.70 19.37 12.12
CA LEU A 33 -31.76 18.26 12.20
C LEU A 33 -32.47 16.94 12.52
N ARG A 34 -33.40 16.93 13.50
CA ARG A 34 -34.20 15.74 13.82
C ARG A 34 -35.12 15.34 12.66
N ALA A 35 -35.80 16.31 12.04
CA ALA A 35 -36.64 16.07 10.88
C ALA A 35 -35.83 15.48 9.72
N LEU A 36 -34.64 16.03 9.47
CA LEU A 36 -33.70 15.55 8.47
C LEU A 36 -33.27 14.10 8.74
N LEU A 37 -32.89 13.76 9.98
CA LEU A 37 -32.48 12.40 10.33
C LEU A 37 -33.64 11.38 10.21
N ARG A 38 -34.89 11.80 10.37
CA ARG A 38 -36.07 10.96 10.16
C ARG A 38 -36.48 10.82 8.69
N GLY A 39 -35.86 11.60 7.78
CA GLY A 39 -36.26 11.65 6.37
C GLY A 39 -37.52 12.49 6.12
N ASP A 40 -37.94 13.30 7.09
CA ASP A 40 -39.12 14.16 6.96
C ASP A 40 -38.91 15.22 5.84
N PRO A 41 -39.98 15.63 5.13
CA PRO A 41 -39.89 16.70 4.14
C PRO A 41 -39.44 18.01 4.81
N PRO A 42 -38.69 18.88 4.09
CA PRO A 42 -38.18 20.12 4.64
C PRO A 42 -39.32 21.04 5.11
N THR A 43 -39.21 21.52 6.35
CA THR A 43 -40.25 22.31 7.03
C THR A 43 -40.18 23.81 6.73
N GLU A 44 -39.04 24.32 6.26
CA GLU A 44 -38.82 25.74 5.91
C GLU A 44 -38.52 25.90 4.40
N LYS A 45 -38.82 27.08 3.83
CA LYS A 45 -38.39 27.48 2.47
C LYS A 45 -37.49 28.72 2.57
N PRO A 46 -36.35 28.79 1.85
CA PRO A 46 -35.77 27.76 0.97
C PRO A 46 -35.30 26.50 1.73
N ASN A 47 -35.21 25.35 1.03
CA ASN A 47 -34.91 24.05 1.64
C ASN A 47 -33.66 24.14 2.56
N PRO A 48 -33.79 23.87 3.87
CA PRO A 48 -32.70 24.00 4.85
C PRO A 48 -31.49 23.15 4.49
N ARG A 49 -31.71 22.01 3.84
CA ARG A 49 -30.66 21.10 3.36
C ARG A 49 -29.72 21.80 2.38
N TYR A 50 -30.24 22.69 1.52
CA TYR A 50 -29.42 23.45 0.57
C TYR A 50 -28.70 24.62 1.21
N ARG A 51 -29.19 25.14 2.35
CA ARG A 51 -28.49 26.20 3.10
C ARG A 51 -27.14 25.71 3.58
N VAL A 52 -27.08 24.49 4.12
CA VAL A 52 -25.84 23.83 4.59
C VAL A 52 -24.76 23.78 3.51
N HIS A 53 -25.13 23.48 2.26
CA HIS A 53 -24.18 23.45 1.14
C HIS A 53 -23.65 24.83 0.72
N VAL A 54 -24.29 25.92 1.14
CA VAL A 54 -23.87 27.29 0.83
C VAL A 54 -23.08 27.89 2.00
N THR A 55 -23.46 27.59 3.23
CA THR A 55 -22.87 28.15 4.46
C THR A 55 -21.68 27.35 5.00
N SER A 56 -21.61 26.04 4.74
CA SER A 56 -20.50 25.19 5.18
C SER A 56 -19.44 25.06 4.11
N PHE A 57 -18.19 25.35 4.46
CA PHE A 57 -17.03 25.04 3.61
C PHE A 57 -16.98 23.55 3.24
N LEU A 58 -17.18 22.65 4.22
CA LEU A 58 -17.08 21.20 4.01
C LEU A 58 -18.18 20.68 3.06
N PHE A 59 -19.44 21.08 3.27
CA PHE A 59 -20.53 20.66 2.40
C PHE A 59 -20.54 21.40 1.05
N HIS A 60 -19.79 22.50 0.91
CA HIS A 60 -19.60 23.16 -0.38
C HIS A 60 -18.80 22.30 -1.37
N ILE A 61 -17.91 21.44 -0.87
CA ILE A 61 -17.09 20.56 -1.72
C ILE A 61 -17.96 19.46 -2.35
N ARG A 62 -19.04 19.05 -1.67
CA ARG A 62 -19.96 18.00 -2.13
C ARG A 62 -21.13 18.56 -2.95
N PRO A 63 -21.65 17.80 -3.94
CA PRO A 63 -22.84 18.20 -4.67
C PRO A 63 -24.08 18.11 -3.76
N LYS A 64 -25.08 18.92 -4.09
CA LYS A 64 -26.36 18.97 -3.36
C LYS A 64 -27.20 17.71 -3.55
N PHE A 65 -27.13 17.11 -4.73
CA PHE A 65 -27.86 15.90 -5.11
C PHE A 65 -27.03 15.08 -6.08
N TYR A 66 -27.36 13.79 -6.20
CA TYR A 66 -26.82 12.87 -7.19
C TYR A 66 -27.96 12.25 -8.00
N LEU A 67 -27.65 11.73 -9.19
CA LEU A 67 -28.62 10.95 -9.94
C LEU A 67 -28.71 9.53 -9.35
N ARG A 68 -29.92 9.01 -9.14
CA ARG A 68 -30.16 7.71 -8.50
C ARG A 68 -29.40 6.55 -9.17
N GLY A 69 -29.24 6.58 -10.49
CA GLY A 69 -28.47 5.56 -11.21
C GLY A 69 -26.97 5.62 -10.90
N SER A 70 -26.44 6.77 -10.53
CA SER A 70 -25.01 6.95 -10.20
C SER A 70 -24.66 6.45 -8.79
N THR A 71 -25.66 6.34 -7.90
CA THR A 71 -25.47 5.93 -6.51
C THR A 71 -25.52 4.41 -6.31
N ILE A 72 -25.79 3.65 -7.38
CA ILE A 72 -25.80 2.18 -7.38
C ILE A 72 -24.41 1.68 -6.96
N PHE A 73 -24.34 0.86 -5.91
CA PHE A 73 -23.08 0.36 -5.38
C PHE A 73 -22.26 -0.36 -6.44
N THR A 74 -22.83 -1.33 -7.16
CA THR A 74 -22.13 -2.09 -8.21
C THR A 74 -21.68 -1.26 -9.40
N HIS A 75 -22.23 -0.04 -9.57
CA HIS A 75 -21.78 0.84 -10.64
C HIS A 75 -20.41 1.42 -10.29
N THR A 76 -20.25 2.03 -9.11
CA THR A 76 -19.02 2.76 -8.74
C THR A 76 -18.11 2.01 -7.77
N PHE A 77 -18.63 0.98 -7.10
CA PHE A 77 -18.08 0.32 -5.91
C PHE A 77 -17.65 1.30 -4.81
N ARG A 78 -18.13 2.56 -4.89
CA ARG A 78 -17.67 3.69 -4.06
C ARG A 78 -16.14 3.86 -4.04
N LEU A 79 -15.43 3.43 -5.09
CA LEU A 79 -13.96 3.39 -5.11
C LEU A 79 -13.31 4.77 -4.93
N GLY A 80 -13.87 5.81 -5.57
CA GLY A 80 -13.38 7.18 -5.40
C GLY A 80 -13.65 7.76 -4.00
N PHE A 81 -14.73 7.31 -3.35
CA PHE A 81 -15.01 7.65 -1.96
C PHE A 81 -14.02 6.96 -1.01
N PHE A 82 -13.78 5.66 -1.18
CA PHE A 82 -12.81 4.93 -0.37
C PHE A 82 -11.38 5.44 -0.56
N THR A 83 -11.00 5.85 -1.78
CA THR A 83 -9.71 6.51 -2.01
C THR A 83 -9.56 7.78 -1.18
N MET A 84 -10.61 8.62 -1.11
CA MET A 84 -10.61 9.82 -0.27
C MET A 84 -10.62 9.48 1.22
N PHE A 85 -11.36 8.44 1.63
CA PHE A 85 -11.34 7.94 3.00
C PHE A 85 -9.92 7.54 3.44
N PHE A 86 -9.21 6.75 2.64
CA PHE A 86 -7.83 6.39 2.93
C PHE A 86 -6.90 7.59 2.93
N PHE A 87 -7.04 8.53 1.98
CA PHE A 87 -6.25 9.77 2.00
C PHE A 87 -6.43 10.57 3.31
N VAL A 88 -7.67 10.69 3.81
CA VAL A 88 -7.94 11.38 5.08
C VAL A 88 -7.39 10.59 6.26
N LEU A 89 -7.53 9.27 6.25
CA LEU A 89 -6.94 8.39 7.27
C LEU A 89 -5.43 8.60 7.34
N GLU A 90 -4.74 8.51 6.20
CA GLU A 90 -3.28 8.69 6.07
C GLU A 90 -2.83 10.08 6.52
N LEU A 91 -3.60 11.12 6.19
CA LEU A 91 -3.28 12.49 6.64
C LEU A 91 -3.36 12.59 8.17
N ILE A 92 -4.40 12.04 8.79
CA ILE A 92 -4.58 12.09 10.24
C ILE A 92 -3.52 11.25 10.95
N THR A 93 -3.33 10.00 10.55
CA THR A 93 -2.35 9.10 11.17
C THR A 93 -0.93 9.62 10.94
N GLY A 94 -0.61 10.10 9.73
CA GLY A 94 0.70 10.66 9.41
C GLY A 94 1.05 11.91 10.22
N LEU A 95 0.10 12.82 10.43
CA LEU A 95 0.29 14.00 11.29
C LEU A 95 0.60 13.61 12.75
N ILE A 96 -0.03 12.55 13.26
CA ILE A 96 0.25 12.05 14.61
C ILE A 96 1.62 11.38 14.67
N LEU A 97 1.94 10.51 13.71
CA LEU A 97 3.22 9.80 13.63
C LEU A 97 4.40 10.77 13.52
N MET A 98 4.22 11.88 12.81
CA MET A 98 5.22 12.93 12.65
C MET A 98 5.71 13.50 14.00
N ILE A 99 4.87 13.54 15.03
CA ILE A 99 5.23 14.07 16.36
C ILE A 99 6.27 13.17 17.06
N TYR A 100 6.30 11.88 16.72
CA TYR A 100 7.16 10.87 17.35
C TYR A 100 8.35 10.44 16.49
N TYR A 101 8.50 11.01 15.29
CA TYR A 101 9.49 10.56 14.31
C TYR A 101 10.63 11.56 14.13
N THR A 102 11.87 11.07 14.17
CA THR A 102 13.08 11.87 13.88
C THR A 102 13.67 11.49 12.53
N PRO A 103 13.71 12.38 11.52
CA PRO A 103 14.20 12.09 10.17
C PRO A 103 15.73 12.10 10.07
N SER A 104 16.41 11.26 10.84
CA SER A 104 17.86 11.09 10.85
C SER A 104 18.23 9.60 10.82
N PRO A 105 19.20 9.14 10.01
CA PRO A 105 19.60 7.73 9.97
C PRO A 105 19.97 7.14 11.33
N ALA A 106 20.50 7.96 12.25
CA ALA A 106 20.86 7.53 13.60
C ALA A 106 19.64 7.23 14.50
N GLU A 107 18.52 7.92 14.25
CA GLU A 107 17.36 7.92 15.16
C GLU A 107 16.06 7.45 14.51
N ALA A 108 15.97 7.39 13.19
CA ALA A 108 14.73 7.08 12.47
C ALA A 108 14.20 5.70 12.85
N TYR A 109 15.05 4.68 12.78
CA TYR A 109 14.71 3.31 13.17
C TYR A 109 14.34 3.21 14.65
N ASN A 110 15.13 3.82 15.54
CA ASN A 110 14.87 3.83 16.98
C ASN A 110 13.58 4.59 17.33
N SER A 111 13.23 5.63 16.58
CA SER A 111 11.97 6.38 16.74
C SER A 111 10.78 5.47 16.45
N ILE A 112 10.86 4.59 15.44
CA ILE A 112 9.82 3.59 15.16
C ILE A 112 9.73 2.56 16.27
N LEU A 113 10.87 2.04 16.76
CA LEU A 113 10.86 1.10 17.89
C LEU A 113 10.23 1.73 19.14
N ASN A 114 10.62 2.96 19.47
CA ASN A 114 10.07 3.70 20.60
C ASN A 114 8.56 3.98 20.45
N LEU A 115 8.11 4.31 19.24
CA LEU A 115 6.69 4.44 18.92
C LEU A 115 5.94 3.14 19.19
N MET A 116 6.49 1.99 18.78
CA MET A 116 5.83 0.70 18.93
C MET A 116 5.79 0.20 20.38
N SER A 117 6.82 0.51 21.18
CA SER A 117 6.96 -0.02 22.54
C SER A 117 6.45 0.92 23.63
N ASN A 118 6.70 2.22 23.51
CA ASN A 118 6.53 3.16 24.62
C ASN A 118 5.36 4.15 24.43
N VAL A 119 4.83 4.30 23.21
CA VAL A 119 3.69 5.19 22.94
C VAL A 119 2.38 4.41 23.02
N PRO A 120 1.40 4.82 23.86
CA PRO A 120 0.10 4.16 23.91
C PRO A 120 -0.56 4.10 22.53
N TYR A 121 -0.92 2.89 22.09
CA TYR A 121 -1.46 2.63 20.75
C TYR A 121 -0.53 3.03 19.58
N GLY A 122 0.76 3.27 19.82
CA GLY A 122 1.70 3.67 18.78
C GLY A 122 1.89 2.61 17.69
N LYS A 123 1.98 1.33 18.06
CA LYS A 123 1.96 0.21 17.10
C LYS A 123 0.68 0.21 16.26
N LEU A 124 -0.49 0.36 16.89
CA LEU A 124 -1.78 0.41 16.19
C LEU A 124 -1.82 1.56 15.17
N LEU A 125 -1.37 2.77 15.56
CA LEU A 125 -1.31 3.93 14.65
C LEU A 125 -0.38 3.70 13.46
N ARG A 126 0.80 3.11 13.70
CA ARG A 126 1.74 2.73 12.65
C ARG A 126 1.13 1.72 11.68
N ASP A 127 0.50 0.68 12.21
CA ASP A 127 -0.11 -0.39 11.41
C ASP A 127 -1.31 0.15 10.60
N LEU A 128 -2.11 1.05 11.18
CA LEU A 128 -3.20 1.75 10.48
C LEU A 128 -2.68 2.61 9.32
N HIS A 129 -1.59 3.36 9.52
CA HIS A 129 -0.98 4.16 8.46
C HIS A 129 -0.38 3.27 7.35
N ARG A 130 0.32 2.19 7.72
CA ARG A 130 0.87 1.26 6.72
C ARG A 130 -0.23 0.59 5.90
N LEU A 131 -1.25 0.04 6.56
CA LEU A 131 -2.35 -0.66 5.89
C LEU A 131 -3.26 0.31 5.13
N GLY A 132 -3.45 1.52 5.65
CA GLY A 132 -4.19 2.59 5.00
C GLY A 132 -3.54 3.05 3.70
N ALA A 133 -2.21 3.18 3.67
CA ALA A 133 -1.45 3.45 2.45
C ALA A 133 -1.65 2.34 1.40
N GLU A 134 -1.62 1.05 1.79
CA GLU A 134 -1.90 -0.06 0.88
C GLU A 134 -3.35 -0.01 0.34
N GLY A 135 -4.30 0.27 1.22
CA GLY A 135 -5.70 0.51 0.84
C GLY A 135 -5.82 1.66 -0.17
N MET A 136 -5.15 2.78 0.06
CA MET A 136 -5.19 3.94 -0.84
C MET A 136 -4.71 3.56 -2.25
N VAL A 137 -3.62 2.82 -2.38
CA VAL A 137 -3.08 2.35 -3.67
C VAL A 137 -4.07 1.42 -4.36
N ILE A 138 -4.59 0.40 -3.65
CA ILE A 138 -5.55 -0.58 -4.20
C ILE A 138 -6.81 0.13 -4.70
N PHE A 139 -7.43 0.97 -3.88
CA PHE A 139 -8.67 1.64 -4.23
C PHE A 139 -8.49 2.66 -5.35
N THR A 140 -7.35 3.35 -5.41
CA THR A 140 -7.00 4.24 -6.54
C THR A 140 -6.85 3.43 -7.83
N ALA A 141 -6.09 2.32 -7.82
CA ALA A 141 -5.89 1.48 -9.00
C ALA A 141 -7.21 0.88 -9.51
N LEU A 142 -8.03 0.35 -8.61
CA LEU A 142 -9.37 -0.15 -8.95
C LEU A 142 -10.28 0.96 -9.47
N HIS A 143 -10.20 2.18 -8.91
CA HIS A 143 -10.96 3.33 -9.41
C HIS A 143 -10.58 3.66 -10.86
N MET A 144 -9.28 3.67 -11.17
CA MET A 144 -8.77 3.90 -12.52
C MET A 144 -9.20 2.79 -13.48
N LEU A 145 -9.06 1.52 -13.10
CA LEU A 145 -9.48 0.38 -13.92
C LEU A 145 -10.98 0.42 -14.22
N ARG A 146 -11.81 0.61 -13.20
CA ARG A 146 -13.27 0.66 -13.35
C ARG A 146 -13.70 1.85 -14.22
N THR A 147 -13.09 3.03 -14.05
CA THR A 147 -13.43 4.21 -14.85
C THR A 147 -13.03 4.04 -16.31
N TYR A 148 -11.93 3.33 -16.58
CA TYR A 148 -11.55 2.90 -17.92
C TYR A 148 -12.57 1.92 -18.55
N LEU A 149 -12.85 0.81 -17.86
CA LEU A 149 -13.73 -0.26 -18.36
C LEU A 149 -15.17 0.20 -18.61
N THR A 150 -15.67 1.12 -17.78
CA THR A 150 -17.02 1.70 -17.93
C THR A 150 -17.08 2.90 -18.87
N GLY A 151 -15.95 3.32 -19.46
CA GLY A 151 -15.88 4.51 -20.31
C GLY A 151 -16.32 5.79 -19.59
N SER A 152 -16.13 5.89 -18.27
CA SER A 152 -16.57 7.05 -17.49
C SER A 152 -15.76 8.32 -17.80
N TYR A 153 -14.55 8.17 -18.36
CA TYR A 153 -13.68 9.27 -18.80
C TYR A 153 -14.16 9.97 -20.09
N LYS A 154 -15.19 9.44 -20.75
CA LYS A 154 -15.66 9.94 -22.05
C LYS A 154 -16.32 11.32 -21.96
N LYS A 155 -16.57 11.89 -23.15
CA LYS A 155 -16.84 13.31 -23.44
C LYS A 155 -17.65 13.99 -22.32
N GLU A 156 -17.18 15.19 -21.96
CA GLU A 156 -17.36 15.94 -20.70
C GLU A 156 -16.34 15.62 -19.59
N ARG A 157 -15.91 14.36 -19.39
CA ARG A 157 -15.06 13.99 -18.23
C ARG A 157 -13.58 13.70 -18.57
N SER A 158 -13.12 14.09 -19.77
CA SER A 158 -11.73 13.85 -20.21
C SER A 158 -10.71 14.56 -19.31
N PHE A 159 -11.00 15.79 -18.89
CA PHE A 159 -10.14 16.53 -17.97
C PHE A 159 -10.16 15.94 -16.56
N THR A 160 -11.31 15.42 -16.10
CA THR A 160 -11.41 14.69 -14.82
C THR A 160 -10.56 13.42 -14.82
N TRP A 161 -10.48 12.73 -15.96
CA TRP A 161 -9.56 11.60 -16.12
C TRP A 161 -8.09 12.04 -16.04
N LEU A 162 -7.71 13.12 -16.71
CA LEU A 162 -6.36 13.70 -16.64
C LEU A 162 -5.96 13.97 -15.18
N THR A 163 -6.83 14.62 -14.39
CA THR A 163 -6.54 14.84 -12.96
C THR A 163 -6.50 13.54 -12.16
N GLY A 164 -7.29 12.53 -12.53
CA GLY A 164 -7.22 11.19 -11.95
C GLY A 164 -5.88 10.48 -12.21
N VAL A 165 -5.31 10.59 -13.41
CA VAL A 165 -3.98 10.04 -13.73
C VAL A 165 -2.89 10.76 -12.94
N VAL A 166 -2.98 12.10 -12.78
CA VAL A 166 -2.04 12.84 -11.91
C VAL A 166 -2.16 12.37 -10.46
N LEU A 167 -3.38 12.20 -9.95
CA LEU A 167 -3.61 11.70 -8.59
C LEU A 167 -3.08 10.27 -8.40
N LEU A 168 -3.22 9.39 -9.40
CA LEU A 168 -2.59 8.06 -9.37
C LEU A 168 -1.08 8.17 -9.18
N LEU A 169 -0.41 9.03 -9.94
CA LEU A 169 1.04 9.25 -9.80
C LEU A 169 1.39 9.79 -8.41
N ILE A 170 0.66 10.79 -7.92
CA ILE A 170 0.87 11.35 -6.58
C ILE A 170 0.69 10.26 -5.50
N THR A 171 -0.33 9.40 -5.60
CA THR A 171 -0.54 8.28 -4.68
C THR A 171 0.65 7.31 -4.68
N LEU A 172 1.16 6.95 -5.86
CA LEU A 172 2.32 6.06 -5.98
C LEU A 172 3.59 6.72 -5.37
N PHE A 173 3.81 8.01 -5.62
CA PHE A 173 4.93 8.74 -5.02
C PHE A 173 4.77 8.96 -3.51
N LEU A 174 3.55 9.16 -3.00
CA LEU A 174 3.28 9.22 -1.56
C LEU A 174 3.69 7.91 -0.89
N SER A 175 3.22 6.79 -1.44
CA SER A 175 3.53 5.47 -0.89
C SER A 175 5.03 5.17 -0.98
N PHE A 176 5.68 5.47 -2.11
CA PHE A 176 7.12 5.26 -2.30
C PHE A 176 7.98 6.12 -1.35
N SER A 177 7.65 7.40 -1.22
CA SER A 177 8.42 8.31 -0.37
C SER A 177 8.29 8.01 1.12
N GLY A 178 7.10 7.59 1.56
CA GLY A 178 6.85 7.15 2.93
C GLY A 178 7.51 5.82 3.25
N TYR A 179 7.71 4.96 2.24
CA TYR A 179 8.34 3.64 2.40
C TYR A 179 9.75 3.70 2.98
N LEU A 180 10.52 4.76 2.68
CA LEU A 180 11.89 4.94 3.19
C LEU A 180 11.95 5.28 4.69
N LEU A 181 10.90 5.88 5.25
CA LEU A 181 10.95 6.52 6.56
C LEU A 181 11.24 5.59 7.75
N PRO A 182 10.80 4.31 7.76
CA PRO A 182 11.18 3.38 8.83
C PRO A 182 12.68 3.12 8.94
N TRP A 183 13.45 3.36 7.86
CA TRP A 183 14.90 3.17 7.81
C TRP A 183 15.34 1.73 8.13
N ASP A 184 14.56 0.76 7.68
CA ASP A 184 14.92 -0.66 7.68
C ASP A 184 15.58 -1.07 6.34
N GLN A 185 16.11 -2.29 6.27
CA GLN A 185 16.82 -2.79 5.10
C GLN A 185 15.98 -2.81 3.83
N LEU A 186 14.79 -3.42 3.86
CA LEU A 186 13.89 -3.45 2.71
C LEU A 186 13.55 -2.05 2.22
N ALA A 187 13.21 -1.11 3.12
CA ALA A 187 12.93 0.27 2.76
C ALA A 187 14.12 0.95 2.09
N TYR A 188 15.30 0.88 2.74
CA TYR A 188 16.51 1.54 2.27
C TYR A 188 16.92 1.05 0.87
N TRP A 189 16.97 -0.27 0.67
CA TRP A 189 17.42 -0.85 -0.58
C TRP A 189 16.38 -0.76 -1.68
N ALA A 190 15.08 -0.90 -1.38
CA ALA A 190 14.02 -0.69 -2.36
C ALA A 190 14.05 0.74 -2.92
N VAL A 191 14.23 1.75 -2.06
CA VAL A 191 14.30 3.16 -2.51
C VAL A 191 15.64 3.46 -3.18
N THR A 192 16.75 2.86 -2.73
CA THR A 192 18.05 2.97 -3.41
C THR A 192 18.00 2.45 -4.85
N ILE A 193 17.41 1.28 -5.06
CA ILE A 193 17.20 0.71 -6.39
C ILE A 193 16.22 1.58 -7.20
N GLY A 194 15.08 1.96 -6.62
CA GLY A 194 14.09 2.79 -7.32
C GLY A 194 14.65 4.15 -7.77
N THR A 195 15.48 4.79 -6.94
CA THR A 195 16.13 6.05 -7.30
C THR A 195 17.28 5.88 -8.29
N SER A 196 18.02 4.75 -8.25
CA SER A 196 19.13 4.52 -9.18
C SER A 196 18.65 4.37 -10.61
N MET A 197 17.41 3.90 -10.81
CA MET A 197 16.76 3.90 -12.11
C MET A 197 16.64 5.29 -12.72
N ALA A 198 16.41 6.33 -11.90
CA ALA A 198 16.29 7.70 -12.39
C ALA A 198 17.58 8.21 -13.05
N GLU A 199 18.75 7.66 -12.68
CA GLU A 199 20.03 7.98 -13.34
C GLU A 199 20.06 7.54 -14.80
N ALA A 200 19.27 6.53 -15.17
CA ALA A 200 19.17 6.05 -16.54
C ALA A 200 18.38 7.01 -17.44
N ALA A 201 17.78 8.08 -16.91
CA ALA A 201 17.11 9.07 -17.74
C ALA A 201 18.13 9.82 -18.64
N PRO A 202 17.87 9.93 -19.95
CA PRO A 202 18.90 10.31 -20.95
C PRO A 202 19.39 11.76 -20.88
N LEU A 203 18.74 12.64 -20.11
CA LEU A 203 19.09 14.07 -20.04
C LEU A 203 19.61 14.46 -18.65
N PHE A 204 18.70 14.57 -17.68
CA PHE A 204 19.00 15.10 -16.35
C PHE A 204 18.96 14.03 -15.26
N GLY A 205 19.19 12.76 -15.61
CA GLY A 205 19.01 11.64 -14.70
C GLY A 205 19.94 11.69 -13.49
N LYS A 206 21.23 11.99 -13.72
CA LYS A 206 22.24 12.06 -12.67
C LYS A 206 22.00 13.26 -11.75
N GLU A 207 21.69 14.42 -12.31
CA GLU A 207 21.41 15.64 -11.57
C GLU A 207 20.13 15.50 -10.74
N LEU A 208 19.09 14.89 -11.31
CA LEU A 208 17.84 14.62 -10.59
C LEU A 208 18.06 13.64 -9.44
N ASN A 209 18.82 12.57 -9.65
CA ASN A 209 19.13 11.62 -8.60
C ASN A 209 19.95 12.28 -7.47
N LEU A 210 21.02 13.03 -7.80
CA LEU A 210 21.80 13.78 -6.80
C LEU A 210 20.94 14.79 -6.05
N LEU A 211 19.98 15.45 -6.70
CA LEU A 211 19.05 16.36 -6.04
C LEU A 211 18.14 15.62 -5.05
N LEU A 212 17.61 14.46 -5.46
CA LEU A 212 16.71 13.64 -4.64
C LEU A 212 17.42 13.00 -3.45
N ARG A 213 18.59 12.38 -3.67
CA ARG A 213 19.39 11.72 -2.64
C ARG A 213 20.19 12.70 -1.78
N GLY A 214 20.54 13.86 -2.33
CA GLY A 214 21.39 14.85 -1.68
C GLY A 214 22.87 14.45 -1.56
N ALA A 215 23.24 13.28 -2.08
CA ALA A 215 24.56 12.66 -2.09
C ALA A 215 24.55 11.51 -3.11
N PRO A 216 25.69 10.87 -3.43
CA PRO A 216 25.72 9.68 -4.28
C PRO A 216 24.82 8.54 -3.76
N ASP A 217 24.86 8.32 -2.45
CA ASP A 217 24.05 7.34 -1.74
C ASP A 217 22.98 8.02 -0.86
N ILE A 218 21.94 7.27 -0.48
CA ILE A 218 20.89 7.78 0.40
C ILE A 218 21.45 7.88 1.82
N GLY A 219 21.83 9.08 2.24
CA GLY A 219 22.25 9.36 3.62
C GLY A 219 21.25 10.22 4.38
N ALA A 220 21.72 10.96 5.39
CA ALA A 220 20.89 11.87 6.17
C ALA A 220 20.17 12.93 5.31
N GLY A 221 20.87 13.48 4.32
CA GLY A 221 20.27 14.43 3.39
C GLY A 221 19.16 13.83 2.52
N GLY A 222 19.29 12.55 2.13
CA GLY A 222 18.29 11.84 1.35
C GLY A 222 17.04 11.56 2.18
N LEU A 223 17.23 11.02 3.39
CA LEU A 223 16.14 10.75 4.31
C LEU A 223 15.32 12.01 4.62
N LEU A 224 15.98 13.14 4.93
CA LEU A 224 15.30 14.41 5.20
C LEU A 224 14.48 14.90 3.99
N ARG A 225 15.00 14.78 2.77
CA ARG A 225 14.28 15.19 1.55
C ARG A 225 13.06 14.31 1.31
N PHE A 226 13.19 13.00 1.47
CA PHE A 226 12.09 12.05 1.35
C PHE A 226 11.01 12.30 2.40
N TYR A 227 11.41 12.61 3.64
CA TYR A 227 10.50 13.03 4.70
C TYR A 227 9.72 14.30 4.33
N LEU A 228 10.40 15.36 3.86
CA LEU A 228 9.72 16.60 3.43
C LEU A 228 8.83 16.39 2.20
N LEU A 229 9.26 15.53 1.27
CA LEU A 229 8.49 15.15 0.10
C LEU A 229 7.19 14.45 0.52
N HIS A 230 7.28 13.49 1.43
CA HIS A 230 6.16 12.67 1.88
C HIS A 230 5.18 13.44 2.78
N VAL A 231 5.67 14.27 3.69
CA VAL A 231 4.85 14.90 4.74
C VAL A 231 4.29 16.25 4.31
N ILE A 232 4.99 16.99 3.44
CA ILE A 232 4.59 18.35 3.04
C ILE A 232 4.24 18.42 1.55
N LEU A 233 5.21 18.18 0.67
CA LEU A 233 5.03 18.50 -0.75
C LEU A 233 3.94 17.67 -1.41
N LEU A 234 4.01 16.35 -1.31
CA LEU A 234 3.07 15.45 -1.97
C LEU A 234 1.65 15.53 -1.37
N PRO A 235 1.43 15.63 -0.04
CA PRO A 235 0.09 15.84 0.51
C PRO A 235 -0.53 17.16 0.06
N LEU A 236 0.24 18.26 -0.02
CA LEU A 236 -0.27 19.53 -0.51
C LEU A 236 -0.65 19.46 -2.00
N LEU A 237 0.17 18.81 -2.83
CA LEU A 237 -0.15 18.55 -4.23
C LEU A 237 -1.40 17.65 -4.36
N ALA A 238 -1.51 16.61 -3.54
CA ALA A 238 -2.69 15.76 -3.49
C ALA A 238 -3.94 16.58 -3.15
N ILE A 239 -3.92 17.41 -2.09
CA ILE A 239 -5.04 18.27 -1.71
C ILE A 239 -5.44 19.20 -2.86
N TRP A 240 -4.46 19.79 -3.55
CA TRP A 240 -4.71 20.68 -4.69
C TRP A 240 -5.40 19.94 -5.84
N PHE A 241 -4.86 18.81 -6.29
CA PHE A 241 -5.44 18.04 -7.40
C PHE A 241 -6.75 17.34 -7.01
N ILE A 242 -6.91 16.87 -5.77
CA ILE A 242 -8.18 16.35 -5.23
C ILE A 242 -9.24 17.45 -5.29
N SER A 243 -8.90 18.69 -4.92
CA SER A 243 -9.84 19.82 -4.97
C SER A 243 -10.32 20.09 -6.40
N ILE A 244 -9.41 20.09 -7.38
CA ILE A 244 -9.75 20.25 -8.80
C ILE A 244 -10.62 19.06 -9.27
N HIS A 245 -10.22 17.83 -8.94
CA HIS A 245 -10.92 16.61 -9.33
C HIS A 245 -12.35 16.58 -8.77
N TYR A 246 -12.52 16.85 -7.47
CA TYR A 246 -13.81 16.92 -6.80
C TYR A 246 -14.67 18.07 -7.33
N TYR A 247 -14.08 19.23 -7.64
CA TYR A 247 -14.82 20.33 -8.24
C TYR A 247 -15.44 19.91 -9.59
N LYS A 248 -14.66 19.28 -10.48
CA LYS A 248 -15.16 18.79 -11.77
C LYS A 248 -16.25 17.72 -11.62
N VAL A 249 -16.07 16.79 -10.68
CA VAL A 249 -17.07 15.74 -10.41
C VAL A 249 -18.33 16.32 -9.77
N SER A 250 -18.20 17.23 -8.81
CA SER A 250 -19.32 17.69 -7.98
C SER A 250 -20.08 18.87 -8.56
N ARG A 251 -19.44 19.70 -9.39
CA ARG A 251 -20.03 20.96 -9.87
C ARG A 251 -20.30 20.99 -11.37
N GLU A 252 -19.47 20.34 -12.18
CA GLU A 252 -19.60 20.42 -13.64
C GLU A 252 -20.30 19.19 -14.23
N HIS A 253 -19.76 17.98 -14.03
CA HIS A 253 -20.16 16.82 -14.84
C HIS A 253 -20.92 15.73 -14.09
N GLY A 254 -20.91 15.74 -12.75
CA GLY A 254 -21.48 14.65 -11.96
C GLY A 254 -20.76 13.31 -12.13
N ILE A 255 -21.14 12.35 -11.28
CA ILE A 255 -20.78 10.95 -11.49
C ILE A 255 -21.56 10.42 -12.70
N SER A 256 -20.87 9.83 -13.67
CA SER A 256 -21.49 9.26 -14.85
C SER A 256 -22.55 8.21 -14.48
N LEU A 257 -23.68 8.17 -15.20
CA LEU A 257 -24.65 7.10 -15.06
C LEU A 257 -24.10 5.79 -15.67
N PRO A 258 -24.61 4.61 -15.24
CA PRO A 258 -24.42 3.36 -15.97
C PRO A 258 -24.78 3.54 -17.44
N ALA A 259 -23.87 3.16 -18.35
CA ALA A 259 -24.01 3.40 -19.79
C ALA A 259 -25.34 2.87 -20.34
N LYS A 260 -25.85 1.76 -19.80
CA LYS A 260 -27.16 1.20 -20.16
C LYS A 260 -28.31 2.20 -20.06
N PHE A 261 -28.32 3.10 -19.08
CA PHE A 261 -29.41 4.07 -18.91
C PHE A 261 -29.32 5.28 -19.85
N GLU A 262 -28.23 5.41 -20.60
CA GLU A 262 -28.02 6.50 -21.57
C GLU A 262 -27.99 6.00 -23.02
N GLU A 263 -27.51 4.77 -23.26
CA GLU A 263 -27.25 4.23 -24.61
C GLU A 263 -28.18 3.06 -25.00
N ASP A 264 -28.91 2.47 -24.04
CA ASP A 264 -29.83 1.34 -24.32
C ASP A 264 -31.25 1.83 -24.56
N GLU A 265 -31.66 1.84 -25.82
CA GLU A 265 -33.03 2.21 -26.19
C GLU A 265 -34.06 1.11 -25.87
N SER A 266 -33.62 -0.13 -25.62
CA SER A 266 -34.51 -1.24 -25.29
C SER A 266 -35.01 -1.21 -23.85
N LEU A 267 -34.36 -0.44 -22.96
CA LEU A 267 -34.77 -0.35 -21.57
C LEU A 267 -36.12 0.37 -21.43
N PRO A 268 -37.00 -0.08 -20.50
CA PRO A 268 -38.24 0.62 -20.21
C PRO A 268 -37.98 2.10 -19.87
N LYS A 269 -38.71 3.02 -20.50
CA LYS A 269 -38.55 4.48 -20.27
C LYS A 269 -38.66 4.84 -18.78
N GLU A 270 -39.49 4.13 -18.02
CA GLU A 270 -39.60 4.34 -16.58
C GLU A 270 -38.36 3.93 -15.79
N ALA A 271 -37.61 2.93 -16.24
CA ALA A 271 -36.34 2.58 -15.62
C ALA A 271 -35.30 3.68 -15.84
N VAL A 272 -35.23 4.24 -17.05
CA VAL A 272 -34.35 5.39 -17.38
C VAL A 272 -34.75 6.62 -16.58
N LYS A 273 -36.05 6.92 -16.50
CA LYS A 273 -36.59 8.02 -15.70
C LYS A 273 -36.21 7.87 -14.22
N ARG A 274 -36.38 6.68 -13.65
CA ARG A 274 -35.96 6.37 -12.26
C ARG A 274 -34.45 6.56 -12.06
N ALA A 275 -33.62 6.15 -13.01
CA ALA A 275 -32.16 6.34 -12.92
C ALA A 275 -31.75 7.83 -12.95
N LYS A 276 -32.50 8.68 -13.65
CA LYS A 276 -32.29 10.13 -13.73
C LYS A 276 -32.96 10.92 -12.60
N GLN A 277 -33.67 10.27 -11.68
CA GLN A 277 -34.21 10.93 -10.49
C GLN A 277 -33.08 11.47 -9.60
N ARG A 278 -33.30 12.64 -9.02
CA ARG A 278 -32.38 13.26 -8.07
C ARG A 278 -32.58 12.64 -6.68
N VAL A 279 -31.48 12.31 -6.04
CA VAL A 279 -31.40 11.89 -4.63
C VAL A 279 -30.58 12.96 -3.93
N ASP A 280 -31.13 13.57 -2.89
CA ASP A 280 -30.43 14.61 -2.13
C ASP A 280 -29.24 13.99 -1.38
N TYR A 281 -28.16 14.78 -1.21
CA TYR A 281 -27.01 14.31 -0.45
C TYR A 281 -27.34 14.15 1.04
N LEU A 282 -28.03 15.14 1.60
CA LEU A 282 -28.52 15.14 2.98
C LEU A 282 -30.02 14.81 3.00
N PRO A 283 -30.49 13.84 3.81
CA PRO A 283 -29.71 12.93 4.65
C PRO A 283 -29.17 11.69 3.91
N ASP A 284 -29.78 11.33 2.78
CA ASP A 284 -29.79 9.95 2.27
C ASP A 284 -28.40 9.38 1.97
N LEU A 285 -27.54 10.14 1.28
CA LEU A 285 -26.22 9.67 0.90
C LEU A 285 -25.18 9.89 2.01
N PHE A 286 -25.31 10.97 2.76
CA PHE A 286 -24.39 11.28 3.86
C PHE A 286 -24.47 10.23 4.98
N THR A 287 -25.66 9.80 5.38
CA THR A 287 -25.80 8.75 6.41
C THR A 287 -25.19 7.42 5.96
N HIS A 288 -25.35 7.07 4.68
CA HIS A 288 -24.73 5.89 4.09
C HIS A 288 -23.20 6.02 4.01
N GLU A 289 -22.67 7.18 3.61
CA GLU A 289 -21.21 7.44 3.62
C GLU A 289 -20.64 7.39 5.04
N LEU A 290 -21.36 7.93 6.03
CA LEU A 290 -20.97 7.86 7.44
C LEU A 290 -20.93 6.41 7.94
N PHE A 291 -21.97 5.61 7.62
CA PHE A 291 -21.98 4.19 7.94
C PHE A 291 -20.78 3.45 7.32
N LEU A 292 -20.51 3.66 6.03
CA LEU A 292 -19.37 3.04 5.36
C LEU A 292 -18.02 3.48 5.94
N THR A 293 -17.90 4.73 6.34
CA THR A 293 -16.68 5.26 7.00
C THR A 293 -16.47 4.58 8.34
N SER A 294 -17.50 4.53 9.19
CA SER A 294 -17.43 3.88 10.50
C SER A 294 -17.15 2.39 10.38
N LEU A 295 -17.78 1.71 9.42
CA LEU A 295 -17.54 0.30 9.15
C LEU A 295 -16.11 0.07 8.64
N GLY A 296 -15.63 0.89 7.70
CA GLY A 296 -14.27 0.81 7.18
C GLY A 296 -13.22 1.03 8.26
N LEU A 297 -13.40 2.04 9.11
CA LEU A 297 -12.52 2.29 10.25
C LEU A 297 -12.56 1.14 11.26
N PHE A 298 -13.75 0.61 11.58
CA PHE A 298 -13.89 -0.54 12.47
C PHE A 298 -13.14 -1.77 11.92
N ILE A 299 -13.31 -2.07 10.63
CA ILE A 299 -12.59 -3.18 9.97
C ILE A 299 -11.09 -2.97 10.04
N LEU A 300 -10.59 -1.77 9.71
CA LEU A 300 -9.16 -1.48 9.77
C LEU A 300 -8.60 -1.66 11.18
N VAL A 301 -9.28 -1.14 12.20
CA VAL A 301 -8.85 -1.29 13.60
C VAL A 301 -8.82 -2.76 14.01
N VAL A 302 -9.84 -3.56 13.66
CA VAL A 302 -9.86 -5.00 13.94
C VAL A 302 -8.73 -5.72 13.23
N LEU A 303 -8.49 -5.42 11.95
CA LEU A 303 -7.40 -6.01 11.19
C LEU A 303 -6.03 -5.69 11.80
N THR A 304 -5.75 -4.43 12.12
CA THR A 304 -4.46 -4.01 12.68
C THR A 304 -4.28 -4.38 14.16
N ALA A 305 -5.37 -4.62 14.89
CA ALA A 305 -5.29 -5.04 16.29
C ALA A 305 -5.02 -6.55 16.43
N PHE A 306 -5.48 -7.38 15.49
CA PHE A 306 -5.48 -8.84 15.66
C PHE A 306 -4.83 -9.64 14.53
N PHE A 307 -4.77 -9.10 13.30
CA PHE A 307 -4.43 -9.89 12.11
C PHE A 307 -3.28 -9.31 11.27
N TYR A 308 -2.89 -8.07 11.53
CA TYR A 308 -1.89 -7.37 10.74
C TYR A 308 -0.93 -6.59 11.62
N SER A 309 0.36 -6.86 11.43
CA SER A 309 1.48 -6.08 11.96
C SER A 309 2.28 -5.56 10.78
N ALA A 310 2.51 -4.25 10.70
CA ALA A 310 3.30 -3.71 9.61
C ALA A 310 4.74 -4.23 9.72
N PRO A 311 5.33 -4.75 8.62
CA PRO A 311 6.68 -5.32 8.65
C PRO A 311 7.68 -4.23 9.06
N LEU A 312 8.67 -4.61 9.85
CA LEU A 312 9.84 -3.80 10.19
C LEU A 312 11.04 -4.74 10.17
N GLU A 313 11.91 -4.57 9.19
CA GLU A 313 13.15 -5.35 9.08
C GLU A 313 14.23 -4.78 10.01
N HIS A 314 15.44 -5.36 10.02
CA HIS A 314 16.51 -4.76 10.81
C HIS A 314 16.94 -3.40 10.27
N ILE A 315 17.60 -2.62 11.13
CA ILE A 315 18.11 -1.29 10.79
C ILE A 315 18.94 -1.35 9.50
N ALA A 316 18.73 -0.38 8.62
CA ALA A 316 19.40 -0.33 7.33
C ALA A 316 20.94 -0.33 7.49
N ASN A 317 21.60 -1.23 6.76
CA ASN A 317 23.04 -1.28 6.61
C ASN A 317 23.43 -1.01 5.14
N PRO A 318 23.90 0.21 4.83
CA PRO A 318 24.31 0.57 3.47
C PRO A 318 25.42 -0.30 2.87
N GLN A 319 26.17 -1.06 3.70
CA GLN A 319 27.26 -1.91 3.24
C GLN A 319 26.83 -3.36 2.97
N GLN A 320 25.59 -3.72 3.29
CA GLN A 320 25.07 -5.09 3.12
C GLN A 320 23.72 -5.04 2.41
N THR A 321 23.72 -5.37 1.12
CA THR A 321 22.51 -5.48 0.30
C THR A 321 21.84 -6.83 0.53
N PRO A 322 20.57 -6.87 0.96
CA PRO A 322 19.85 -8.13 1.13
C PRO A 322 19.70 -8.88 -0.19
N LEU A 323 19.82 -10.21 -0.13
CA LEU A 323 19.74 -11.06 -1.33
C LEU A 323 18.38 -10.94 -2.03
N ASP A 324 17.29 -10.93 -1.25
CA ASP A 324 15.90 -10.91 -1.72
C ASP A 324 15.28 -9.51 -1.70
N THR A 325 16.06 -8.48 -2.04
CA THR A 325 15.55 -7.11 -2.13
C THR A 325 14.42 -7.01 -3.17
N LYS A 326 13.28 -6.45 -2.75
CA LYS A 326 12.08 -6.28 -3.60
C LYS A 326 11.51 -4.88 -3.52
N ALA A 327 10.96 -4.40 -4.63
CA ALA A 327 10.14 -3.22 -4.65
C ALA A 327 8.82 -3.47 -3.88
N PRO A 328 8.13 -2.40 -3.43
CA PRO A 328 6.74 -2.50 -3.01
C PRO A 328 5.88 -3.18 -4.09
N TRP A 329 4.84 -3.92 -3.68
CA TRP A 329 4.09 -4.80 -4.59
C TRP A 329 3.46 -4.09 -5.79
N TYR A 330 3.05 -2.84 -5.61
CA TYR A 330 2.48 -2.00 -6.67
C TYR A 330 3.52 -1.55 -7.72
N PHE A 331 4.81 -1.82 -7.49
CA PHE A 331 5.91 -1.64 -8.43
C PHE A 331 6.55 -2.95 -8.90
N TRP A 332 6.02 -4.13 -8.51
CA TRP A 332 6.57 -5.39 -8.98
C TRP A 332 6.56 -5.51 -10.50
N TRP A 333 5.53 -4.98 -11.18
CA TRP A 333 5.49 -4.98 -12.65
C TRP A 333 6.69 -4.21 -13.26
N LEU A 334 7.10 -3.11 -12.63
CA LEU A 334 8.25 -2.32 -13.06
C LEU A 334 9.56 -3.08 -12.79
N GLN A 335 9.68 -3.71 -11.62
CA GLN A 335 10.80 -4.60 -11.31
C GLN A 335 10.90 -5.77 -12.29
N GLY A 336 9.77 -6.38 -12.66
CA GLY A 336 9.71 -7.45 -13.66
C GLY A 336 10.17 -7.00 -15.04
N MET A 337 9.81 -5.77 -15.45
CA MET A 337 10.32 -5.18 -16.69
C MET A 337 11.84 -4.99 -16.66
N LEU A 338 12.41 -4.54 -15.53
CA LEU A 338 13.86 -4.36 -15.39
C LEU A 338 14.63 -5.67 -15.51
N LYS A 339 14.04 -6.80 -15.14
CA LYS A 339 14.62 -8.13 -15.34
C LYS A 339 14.62 -8.60 -16.80
N LEU A 340 13.94 -7.90 -17.71
CA LEU A 340 13.80 -8.30 -19.11
C LEU A 340 14.77 -7.60 -20.06
N GLY A 341 15.42 -6.51 -19.65
CA GLY A 341 16.30 -5.78 -20.56
C GLY A 341 16.91 -4.54 -19.92
N ASP A 342 17.39 -3.64 -20.77
CA ASP A 342 18.11 -2.44 -20.35
C ASP A 342 17.27 -1.53 -19.43
N LYS A 343 17.94 -0.99 -18.40
CA LYS A 343 17.34 -0.13 -17.39
C LYS A 343 16.75 1.16 -17.96
N THR A 344 17.31 1.72 -19.03
CA THR A 344 16.82 2.96 -19.66
C THR A 344 15.52 2.69 -20.39
N LEU A 345 15.49 1.62 -21.18
CA LEU A 345 14.30 1.25 -21.95
C LEU A 345 13.16 0.77 -21.04
N MET A 346 13.45 -0.20 -20.18
CA MET A 346 12.45 -0.87 -19.33
C MET A 346 12.06 -0.06 -18.11
N GLY A 347 13.00 0.71 -17.54
CA GLY A 347 12.80 1.47 -16.32
C GLY A 347 12.30 2.90 -16.52
N ILE A 348 12.62 3.54 -17.67
CA ILE A 348 12.31 4.96 -17.91
C ILE A 348 11.42 5.15 -19.13
N ILE A 349 11.84 4.71 -20.31
CA ILE A 349 11.14 5.02 -21.56
C ILE A 349 9.76 4.35 -21.58
N LEU A 350 9.69 3.04 -21.38
CA LEU A 350 8.41 2.31 -21.45
C LEU A 350 7.42 2.73 -20.35
N PRO A 351 7.79 2.85 -19.06
CA PRO A 351 6.88 3.35 -18.03
C PRO A 351 6.37 4.76 -18.35
N THR A 352 7.24 5.65 -18.84
CA THR A 352 6.84 7.00 -19.28
C THR A 352 5.83 6.95 -20.42
N LEU A 353 6.03 6.06 -21.40
CA LEU A 353 5.07 5.84 -22.49
C LEU A 353 3.75 5.25 -21.99
N ILE A 354 3.77 4.34 -21.02
CA ILE A 354 2.56 3.75 -20.42
C ILE A 354 1.72 4.84 -19.72
N PHE A 355 2.33 5.66 -18.85
CA PHE A 355 1.63 6.76 -18.21
C PHE A 355 1.22 7.85 -19.22
N GLY A 356 2.06 8.13 -20.23
CA GLY A 356 1.72 9.00 -21.35
C GLY A 356 0.50 8.53 -22.13
N LEU A 357 0.39 7.22 -22.37
CA LEU A 357 -0.76 6.61 -23.00
C LEU A 357 -2.01 6.73 -22.11
N LEU A 358 -1.90 6.55 -20.79
CA LEU A 358 -3.00 6.80 -19.87
C LEU A 358 -3.52 8.24 -19.99
N PHE A 359 -2.65 9.25 -20.07
CA PHE A 359 -3.08 10.62 -20.33
C PHE A 359 -3.77 10.79 -21.69
N ALA A 360 -3.31 10.05 -22.70
CA ALA A 360 -3.84 10.11 -24.05
C ALA A 360 -5.17 9.33 -24.25
N VAL A 361 -5.55 8.42 -23.34
CA VAL A 361 -6.73 7.54 -23.49
C VAL A 361 -8.00 8.27 -23.96
N PRO A 362 -8.44 9.39 -23.36
CA PRO A 362 -9.67 10.08 -23.77
C PRO A 362 -9.62 10.63 -25.20
N TYR A 363 -8.42 10.85 -25.74
CA TYR A 363 -8.19 11.41 -27.07
C TYR A 363 -7.96 10.32 -28.12
N LEU A 364 -7.45 9.15 -27.70
CA LEU A 364 -7.26 7.98 -28.56
C LEU A 364 -8.55 7.18 -28.75
N ASP A 365 -9.37 7.02 -27.69
CA ASP A 365 -10.64 6.28 -27.78
C ASP A 365 -11.75 7.15 -28.41
N ARG A 366 -11.80 7.16 -29.74
CA ARG A 366 -12.79 7.90 -30.55
C ARG A 366 -14.22 7.33 -30.54
N ASN A 367 -14.43 6.12 -29.99
CA ASN A 367 -15.75 5.47 -30.01
C ASN A 367 -16.79 6.28 -29.21
N PRO A 368 -17.95 6.67 -29.76
CA PRO A 368 -18.91 7.47 -29.00
C PRO A 368 -19.58 6.72 -27.84
N TYR A 369 -19.60 5.38 -27.87
CA TYR A 369 -20.31 4.55 -26.88
C TYR A 369 -19.45 4.23 -25.64
N ARG A 370 -20.10 4.12 -24.47
CA ARG A 370 -19.49 3.71 -23.19
C ARG A 370 -19.80 2.26 -22.82
N MET A 371 -20.87 1.67 -23.36
CA MET A 371 -21.19 0.25 -23.11
C MET A 371 -20.09 -0.69 -23.59
N ALA A 372 -19.60 -1.58 -22.71
CA ALA A 372 -18.48 -2.49 -22.97
C ALA A 372 -18.58 -3.28 -24.30
N TYR A 373 -19.75 -3.86 -24.60
CA TYR A 373 -19.93 -4.65 -25.83
C TYR A 373 -19.84 -3.82 -27.12
N ARG A 374 -20.05 -2.49 -27.05
CA ARG A 374 -19.90 -1.57 -28.18
C ARG A 374 -18.47 -1.02 -28.32
N ARG A 375 -17.56 -1.37 -27.40
CA ARG A 375 -16.14 -0.95 -27.38
C ARG A 375 -15.18 -2.15 -27.20
N PRO A 376 -15.32 -3.22 -28.01
CA PRO A 376 -14.56 -4.45 -27.81
C PRO A 376 -13.03 -4.22 -27.85
N VAL A 377 -12.55 -3.33 -28.73
CA VAL A 377 -11.12 -2.99 -28.82
C VAL A 377 -10.61 -2.34 -27.53
N ALA A 378 -11.30 -1.33 -27.01
CA ALA A 378 -10.89 -0.65 -25.78
C ALA A 378 -10.91 -1.59 -24.57
N ILE A 379 -11.93 -2.47 -24.49
CA ILE A 379 -12.02 -3.48 -23.43
C ILE A 379 -10.89 -4.50 -23.55
N ALA A 380 -10.63 -5.03 -24.75
CA ALA A 380 -9.55 -5.97 -25.00
C ALA A 380 -8.19 -5.38 -24.63
N LEU A 381 -7.91 -4.13 -25.01
CA LEU A 381 -6.68 -3.43 -24.62
C LEU A 381 -6.56 -3.25 -23.10
N GLY A 382 -7.65 -2.92 -22.41
CA GLY A 382 -7.65 -2.81 -20.95
C GLY A 382 -7.40 -4.14 -20.26
N VAL A 383 -8.05 -5.21 -20.72
CA VAL A 383 -7.86 -6.56 -20.19
C VAL A 383 -6.43 -7.04 -20.44
N LEU A 384 -5.91 -6.85 -21.67
CA LEU A 384 -4.54 -7.19 -22.02
C LEU A 384 -3.53 -6.43 -21.15
N ALA A 385 -3.74 -5.13 -20.94
CA ALA A 385 -2.89 -4.32 -20.08
C ALA A 385 -2.89 -4.83 -18.63
N THR A 386 -4.07 -5.15 -18.08
CA THR A 386 -4.19 -5.73 -16.73
C THR A 386 -3.47 -7.08 -16.63
N LEU A 387 -3.68 -7.99 -17.60
CA LEU A 387 -3.00 -9.29 -17.63
C LEU A 387 -1.47 -9.11 -17.74
N THR A 388 -1.03 -8.16 -18.55
CA THR A 388 0.41 -7.85 -18.71
C THR A 388 1.00 -7.35 -17.39
N ILE A 389 0.31 -6.45 -16.68
CA ILE A 389 0.75 -5.97 -15.36
C ILE A 389 0.84 -7.13 -14.36
N VAL A 390 -0.12 -8.06 -14.36
CA VAL A 390 -0.10 -9.24 -13.48
C VAL A 390 1.08 -10.16 -13.79
N VAL A 391 1.30 -10.48 -15.06
CA VAL A 391 2.44 -11.31 -15.50
C VAL A 391 3.76 -10.63 -15.15
N LEU A 392 3.91 -9.34 -15.45
CA LEU A 392 5.11 -8.58 -15.09
C LEU A 392 5.30 -8.51 -13.57
N SER A 393 4.23 -8.42 -12.79
CA SER A 393 4.32 -8.42 -11.31
C SER A 393 4.81 -9.76 -10.79
N TYR A 394 4.36 -10.87 -11.37
CA TYR A 394 4.91 -12.20 -11.08
C TYR A 394 6.40 -12.28 -11.42
N MET A 395 6.80 -11.77 -12.60
CA MET A 395 8.21 -11.71 -13.00
C MET A 395 9.04 -10.77 -12.11
N GLY A 396 8.40 -9.83 -11.41
CA GLY A 396 9.03 -8.94 -10.45
C GLY A 396 9.37 -9.58 -9.12
N LEU A 397 8.84 -10.77 -8.81
CA LEU A 397 9.15 -11.48 -7.58
C LEU A 397 10.66 -11.75 -7.48
N PRO A 398 11.27 -11.72 -6.26
CA PRO A 398 12.69 -11.99 -6.07
C PRO A 398 13.12 -13.26 -6.79
N GLN A 399 12.43 -14.36 -6.58
CA GLN A 399 12.77 -15.69 -7.11
C GLN A 399 12.83 -15.79 -8.65
N TYR A 400 12.18 -14.90 -9.39
CA TYR A 400 12.14 -14.98 -10.84
C TYR A 400 13.45 -14.52 -11.50
N LYS A 401 14.12 -15.40 -12.25
CA LYS A 401 15.35 -15.13 -13.03
C LYS A 401 16.50 -14.49 -12.21
N ILE A 402 16.71 -14.91 -10.96
CA ILE A 402 17.92 -14.52 -10.22
C ILE A 402 19.02 -15.56 -10.48
N GLU A 403 20.17 -15.07 -10.97
CA GLU A 403 21.43 -15.81 -11.05
C GLU A 403 22.18 -15.68 -9.72
N THR A 404 21.71 -16.37 -8.68
CA THR A 404 22.47 -16.51 -7.43
C THR A 404 23.14 -17.88 -7.39
N PRO A 405 24.38 -17.98 -6.88
CA PRO A 405 25.00 -19.28 -6.64
C PRO A 405 24.07 -20.16 -5.81
N ALA A 406 23.85 -21.40 -6.22
CA ALA A 406 22.91 -22.30 -5.56
C ALA A 406 23.24 -22.46 -4.06
N ALA A 407 24.53 -22.51 -3.72
CA ALA A 407 24.98 -22.55 -2.32
C ALA A 407 24.49 -21.34 -1.50
N THR A 408 24.52 -20.13 -2.08
CA THR A 408 24.01 -18.92 -1.43
C THR A 408 22.50 -18.98 -1.26
N ARG A 409 21.78 -19.45 -2.29
CA ARG A 409 20.32 -19.55 -2.25
C ARG A 409 19.84 -20.55 -1.20
N ILE A 410 20.43 -21.75 -1.16
CA ILE A 410 20.07 -22.81 -0.21
C ILE A 410 20.21 -22.30 1.23
N ILE A 411 21.35 -21.68 1.56
CA ILE A 411 21.59 -21.15 2.89
C ILE A 411 20.66 -19.95 3.20
N GLN A 412 20.36 -19.10 2.22
CA GLN A 412 19.41 -17.99 2.40
C GLN A 412 18.00 -18.49 2.67
N ASP A 413 17.54 -19.53 1.98
CA ASP A 413 16.20 -20.09 2.17
C ASP A 413 16.06 -20.73 3.57
N LEU A 414 17.11 -21.43 4.03
CA LEU A 414 17.16 -22.06 5.35
C LEU A 414 17.13 -21.01 6.48
N ALA A 415 17.87 -19.92 6.30
CA ALA A 415 18.04 -18.86 7.29
C ALA A 415 18.11 -17.49 6.59
N PRO A 416 16.97 -16.89 6.24
CA PRO A 416 16.94 -15.63 5.52
C PRO A 416 17.54 -14.51 6.39
N GLU A 417 18.14 -13.52 5.72
CA GLU A 417 18.61 -12.28 6.39
C GLU A 417 17.48 -11.62 7.17
N GLU A 418 16.29 -11.62 6.58
CA GLU A 418 15.09 -10.98 7.11
C GLU A 418 13.96 -11.99 7.31
N GLY A 419 13.17 -11.81 8.36
CA GLY A 419 12.04 -12.67 8.68
C GLY A 419 12.39 -13.98 9.40
N LEU A 420 11.37 -14.82 9.59
CA LEU A 420 11.51 -16.14 10.21
C LEU A 420 11.96 -17.14 9.14
N GLY A 421 13.13 -17.74 9.34
CA GLY A 421 13.60 -18.88 8.54
C GLY A 421 13.27 -20.20 9.20
N GLU A 422 13.39 -21.28 8.43
CA GLU A 422 13.23 -22.65 8.92
C GLU A 422 14.17 -22.93 10.10
N LEU A 423 15.42 -22.46 10.02
CA LEU A 423 16.43 -22.63 11.07
C LEU A 423 16.12 -21.83 12.34
N ARG A 424 15.42 -20.70 12.22
CA ARG A 424 14.96 -19.90 13.37
C ARG A 424 13.67 -20.44 13.98
N ALA A 425 12.99 -21.41 13.35
CA ALA A 425 11.79 -22.03 13.89
C ALA A 425 12.11 -23.22 14.83
N ILE A 426 13.37 -23.68 14.85
CA ILE A 426 13.79 -24.81 15.67
C ILE A 426 13.75 -24.42 17.16
N PRO A 427 13.04 -25.16 18.02
CA PRO A 427 13.09 -24.93 19.46
C PRO A 427 14.52 -25.01 19.97
N PHE A 428 14.91 -24.12 20.89
CA PHE A 428 16.30 -24.02 21.36
C PHE A 428 16.81 -25.35 21.94
N GLU A 429 15.94 -26.11 22.59
CA GLU A 429 16.26 -27.41 23.19
C GLU A 429 16.60 -28.49 22.15
N GLN A 430 16.16 -28.31 20.90
CA GLN A 430 16.44 -29.24 19.79
C GLN A 430 17.73 -28.90 19.03
N LEU A 431 18.36 -27.75 19.28
CA LEU A 431 19.63 -27.34 18.66
C LEU A 431 20.82 -28.05 19.33
N GLN A 432 20.97 -29.34 19.06
CA GLN A 432 22.06 -30.14 19.62
C GLN A 432 23.41 -29.76 18.99
N PRO A 433 24.47 -29.50 19.79
CA PRO A 433 25.79 -29.24 19.26
C PRO A 433 26.35 -30.46 18.52
N GLY A 434 26.86 -30.24 17.31
CA GLY A 434 27.31 -31.32 16.44
C GLY A 434 27.76 -30.83 15.07
N VAL A 435 28.36 -31.74 14.30
CA VAL A 435 28.67 -31.53 12.88
C VAL A 435 27.86 -32.54 12.09
N TYR A 436 26.93 -32.05 11.28
CA TYR A 436 26.01 -32.87 10.51
C TYR A 436 26.36 -32.73 9.04
N GLU A 437 26.76 -33.83 8.40
CA GLU A 437 27.23 -33.83 7.01
C GLU A 437 26.19 -34.45 6.08
N VAL A 438 25.85 -33.73 5.01
CA VAL A 438 24.88 -34.18 4.01
C VAL A 438 25.37 -35.49 3.38
N ASN A 439 24.48 -36.48 3.27
CA ASN A 439 24.75 -37.85 2.79
C ASN A 439 25.62 -38.74 3.70
N ALA A 440 26.16 -38.21 4.80
CA ALA A 440 26.90 -39.00 5.81
C ALA A 440 26.13 -39.16 7.13
N THR A 441 25.26 -38.20 7.46
CA THR A 441 24.38 -38.25 8.63
C THR A 441 22.94 -38.52 8.19
N GLU A 442 22.31 -39.56 8.73
CA GLU A 442 20.87 -39.80 8.50
C GLU A 442 20.05 -38.82 9.37
N PRO A 443 19.06 -38.11 8.80
CA PRO A 443 18.25 -37.15 9.55
C PRO A 443 17.63 -37.73 10.82
N GLU A 444 17.12 -38.96 10.78
CA GLU A 444 16.45 -39.62 11.92
C GLU A 444 17.39 -39.87 13.13
N ASN A 445 18.71 -39.76 12.94
CA ASN A 445 19.73 -40.07 13.94
C ASN A 445 20.47 -38.83 14.47
N LEU A 446 19.94 -37.62 14.25
CA LEU A 446 20.60 -36.37 14.65
C LEU A 446 20.66 -36.17 16.17
N CYS A 447 19.67 -36.66 16.91
CA CYS A 447 19.56 -36.47 18.37
C CYS A 447 19.23 -37.78 19.11
N PRO A 448 20.15 -38.76 19.11
CA PRO A 448 19.91 -40.08 19.70
C PRO A 448 19.82 -40.05 21.24
N GLU A 449 20.29 -38.98 21.88
CA GLU A 449 20.31 -38.81 23.34
C GLU A 449 19.01 -38.23 23.91
N MET A 450 18.04 -37.85 23.06
CA MET A 450 16.76 -37.27 23.48
C MET A 450 15.62 -38.29 23.39
N ASP A 451 14.82 -38.40 24.45
CA ASP A 451 13.69 -39.37 24.56
C ASP A 451 12.66 -39.26 23.41
N PHE A 452 12.55 -38.11 22.75
CA PHE A 452 11.62 -37.84 21.65
C PHE A 452 12.30 -37.37 20.35
N GLY A 453 13.64 -37.51 20.25
CA GLY A 453 14.41 -37.00 19.11
C GLY A 453 14.36 -35.47 18.97
N CYS A 454 14.79 -34.94 17.83
CA CYS A 454 14.78 -33.49 17.55
C CYS A 454 14.07 -33.18 16.22
N PRO A 455 12.75 -33.46 16.12
CA PRO A 455 12.03 -33.46 14.84
C PRO A 455 12.12 -32.16 14.05
N ALA A 456 12.27 -31.00 14.69
CA ALA A 456 12.43 -29.73 13.98
C ALA A 456 13.84 -29.60 13.38
N LEU A 457 14.89 -29.98 14.11
CA LEU A 457 16.25 -30.02 13.56
C LEU A 457 16.36 -31.08 12.46
N GLU A 458 15.73 -32.23 12.65
CA GLU A 458 15.66 -33.31 11.65
C GLU A 458 15.00 -32.86 10.36
N ALA A 459 13.86 -32.18 10.45
CA ALA A 459 13.16 -31.62 9.29
C ALA A 459 14.03 -30.59 8.55
N VAL A 460 14.65 -29.65 9.29
CA VAL A 460 15.50 -28.61 8.69
C VAL A 460 16.75 -29.20 8.04
N PHE A 461 17.36 -30.21 8.64
CA PHE A 461 18.52 -30.89 8.06
C PHE A 461 18.15 -31.78 6.85
N ALA A 462 16.99 -32.42 6.88
CA ALA A 462 16.47 -33.17 5.74
C ALA A 462 16.22 -32.25 4.54
N GLU A 463 15.55 -31.12 4.76
CA GLU A 463 15.31 -30.09 3.73
C GLU A 463 16.63 -29.52 3.19
N PHE A 464 17.60 -29.23 4.07
CA PHE A 464 18.93 -28.79 3.66
C PHE A 464 19.64 -29.84 2.78
N SER A 465 19.55 -31.12 3.16
CA SER A 465 20.13 -32.23 2.41
C SER A 465 19.46 -32.42 1.05
N GLU A 466 18.13 -32.36 0.99
CA GLU A 466 17.35 -32.47 -0.25
C GLU A 466 17.72 -31.36 -1.22
N ARG A 467 17.73 -30.10 -0.78
CA ARG A 467 18.09 -28.95 -1.63
C ARG A 467 19.52 -29.00 -2.16
N VAL A 468 20.47 -29.47 -1.35
CA VAL A 468 21.85 -29.67 -1.80
C VAL A 468 21.91 -30.76 -2.86
N ASN A 469 21.26 -31.90 -2.63
CA ASN A 469 21.24 -33.03 -3.57
C ASN A 469 20.56 -32.65 -4.89
N GLU A 470 19.42 -31.96 -4.87
CA GLU A 470 18.76 -31.43 -6.07
C GLU A 470 19.66 -30.46 -6.85
N ALA A 471 20.42 -29.61 -6.14
CA ALA A 471 21.35 -28.68 -6.79
C ALA A 471 22.58 -29.39 -7.38
N VAL A 472 23.02 -30.50 -6.78
CA VAL A 472 24.06 -31.37 -7.35
C VAL A 472 23.54 -32.07 -8.62
N GLU A 473 22.33 -32.64 -8.57
CA GLU A 473 21.69 -33.31 -9.72
C GLU A 473 21.43 -32.36 -10.88
N ALA A 474 21.03 -31.11 -10.58
CA ALA A 474 20.86 -30.05 -11.57
C ALA A 474 22.19 -29.51 -12.13
N GLY A 475 23.34 -30.01 -11.67
CA GLY A 475 24.68 -29.60 -12.10
C GLY A 475 25.10 -28.21 -11.60
N LYS A 476 24.37 -27.63 -10.64
CA LYS A 476 24.65 -26.29 -10.09
C LYS A 476 25.72 -26.31 -8.99
N LEU A 477 25.86 -27.42 -8.29
CA LEU A 477 26.86 -27.65 -7.25
C LEU A 477 27.58 -28.98 -7.48
N PRO A 478 28.45 -29.11 -8.50
CA PRO A 478 29.16 -30.36 -8.73
C PRO A 478 30.15 -30.64 -7.59
N GLU A 479 30.24 -31.90 -7.18
CA GLU A 479 31.08 -32.37 -6.06
C GLU A 479 30.86 -31.58 -4.76
N ALA A 480 29.61 -31.23 -4.45
CA ALA A 480 29.27 -30.48 -3.26
C ALA A 480 29.56 -31.27 -1.98
N GLN A 481 30.21 -30.63 -1.01
CA GLN A 481 30.32 -31.07 0.37
C GLN A 481 29.58 -30.05 1.24
N ALA A 482 28.48 -30.48 1.87
CA ALA A 482 27.64 -29.62 2.67
C ALA A 482 27.58 -30.12 4.11
N VAL A 483 27.80 -29.20 5.06
CA VAL A 483 27.80 -29.48 6.49
C VAL A 483 26.98 -28.43 7.24
N LEU A 484 26.26 -28.85 8.26
CA LEU A 484 25.59 -28.00 9.23
C LEU A 484 26.32 -28.14 10.57
N VAL A 485 27.00 -27.09 11.00
CA VAL A 485 27.76 -27.08 12.25
C VAL A 485 26.97 -26.34 13.32
N ILE A 486 26.69 -26.99 14.45
CA ILE A 486 26.02 -26.40 15.61
C ILE A 486 27.01 -26.37 16.78
N GLU A 487 27.29 -25.17 17.29
CA GLU A 487 28.23 -24.95 18.38
C GLU A 487 27.53 -24.26 19.55
N ALA A 488 27.73 -24.76 20.78
CA ALA A 488 27.36 -24.01 21.98
C ALA A 488 28.31 -22.80 22.12
N TRP A 489 27.80 -21.58 21.89
CA TRP A 489 28.64 -20.39 21.80
C TRP A 489 28.75 -19.64 23.14
N GLN A 490 27.60 -19.41 23.80
CA GLN A 490 27.52 -18.83 25.14
C GLN A 490 26.35 -19.48 25.90
N ALA A 491 26.21 -19.15 27.19
CA ALA A 491 25.00 -19.49 27.94
C ALA A 491 23.78 -18.95 27.17
N ASP A 492 22.83 -19.83 26.88
CA ASP A 492 21.59 -19.53 26.17
C ASP A 492 21.76 -19.01 24.73
N LEU A 493 22.92 -19.26 24.10
CA LEU A 493 23.22 -18.85 22.72
C LEU A 493 23.95 -19.96 21.95
N VAL A 494 23.33 -20.39 20.85
CA VAL A 494 23.89 -21.39 19.93
C VAL A 494 24.30 -20.69 18.63
N LYS A 495 25.43 -21.11 18.06
CA LYS A 495 25.90 -20.69 16.75
C LYS A 495 25.69 -21.82 15.77
N VAL A 496 24.89 -21.57 14.74
CA VAL A 496 24.63 -22.50 13.64
C VAL A 496 25.32 -21.99 12.38
N THR A 497 26.13 -22.83 11.75
CA THR A 497 26.90 -22.51 10.55
C THR A 497 26.63 -23.56 9.47
N PRO A 498 25.64 -23.35 8.60
CA PRO A 498 25.58 -24.07 7.34
C PRO A 498 26.76 -23.64 6.46
N ARG A 499 27.44 -24.63 5.88
CA ARG A 499 28.57 -24.43 4.97
C ARG A 499 28.42 -25.38 3.79
N ILE A 500 28.57 -24.84 2.59
CA ILE A 500 28.59 -25.61 1.35
C ILE A 500 29.91 -25.30 0.64
N LEU A 501 30.69 -26.34 0.35
CA LEU A 501 31.85 -26.28 -0.52
C LEU A 501 31.50 -26.97 -1.84
N TRP A 502 31.87 -26.41 -2.97
CA TRP A 502 31.62 -27.02 -4.28
C TRP A 502 32.73 -26.67 -5.27
N LEU A 503 32.82 -27.46 -6.34
CA LEU A 503 33.68 -27.12 -7.48
C LEU A 503 32.93 -26.16 -8.39
N ASP A 504 33.48 -24.97 -8.63
CA ASP A 504 32.84 -24.00 -9.52
C ASP A 504 32.93 -24.48 -10.98
N PRO A 505 31.81 -24.73 -11.68
CA PRO A 505 31.84 -25.31 -13.02
C PRO A 505 32.48 -24.37 -14.06
N GLU A 506 32.45 -23.05 -13.82
CA GLU A 506 33.01 -22.06 -14.74
C GLU A 506 34.52 -21.85 -14.54
N SER A 507 34.99 -21.77 -13.30
CA SER A 507 36.41 -21.49 -12.99
C SER A 507 37.24 -22.74 -12.69
N GLY A 508 36.61 -23.89 -12.42
CA GLY A 508 37.29 -25.10 -11.96
C GLY A 508 37.94 -24.99 -10.58
N THR A 509 37.64 -23.94 -9.82
CA THR A 509 38.17 -23.72 -8.47
C THR A 509 37.17 -24.15 -7.40
N ARG A 510 37.65 -24.63 -6.25
CA ARG A 510 36.77 -24.90 -5.10
C ARG A 510 36.31 -23.59 -4.48
N LYS A 511 35.00 -23.37 -4.44
CA LYS A 511 34.36 -22.27 -3.73
C LYS A 511 33.69 -22.79 -2.46
N SER A 512 33.54 -21.91 -1.48
CA SER A 512 32.80 -22.18 -0.26
C SER A 512 31.91 -21.01 0.07
N TYR A 513 30.70 -21.31 0.56
CA TYR A 513 29.80 -20.32 1.11
C TYR A 513 29.37 -20.81 2.49
N GLU A 514 29.52 -19.94 3.48
CA GLU A 514 29.10 -20.21 4.85
C GLU A 514 28.46 -18.96 5.44
N ARG A 515 27.59 -19.17 6.42
CA ARG A 515 26.96 -18.08 7.14
C ARG A 515 26.87 -18.43 8.61
N HIS A 516 27.22 -17.48 9.47
CA HIS A 516 27.08 -17.65 10.91
C HIS A 516 25.73 -17.10 11.37
N ILE A 517 24.95 -17.95 12.02
CA ILE A 517 23.63 -17.61 12.54
C ILE A 517 23.67 -17.85 14.04
N PHE A 518 23.30 -16.82 14.81
CA PHE A 518 23.28 -16.88 16.27
C PHE A 518 21.83 -16.96 16.73
N LEU A 519 21.50 -18.01 17.48
CA LEU A 519 20.16 -18.29 18.00
C LEU A 519 20.17 -18.26 19.53
N HIS A 520 19.49 -17.28 20.11
CA HIS A 520 19.34 -17.16 21.56
C HIS A 520 18.18 -18.04 22.05
N ARG A 521 18.17 -18.50 23.30
CA ARG A 521 17.06 -19.33 23.86
C ARG A 521 15.68 -18.71 23.64
N ASP A 522 15.58 -17.40 23.79
CA ASP A 522 14.33 -16.66 23.65
C ASP A 522 14.01 -16.19 22.22
N HIS A 523 14.69 -16.73 21.19
CA HIS A 523 14.47 -16.30 19.80
C HIS A 523 13.02 -16.47 19.31
N ASN A 524 12.26 -17.39 19.92
CA ASN A 524 10.85 -17.66 19.62
C ASN A 524 9.85 -16.84 20.46
N ARG A 525 10.29 -15.96 21.38
CA ARG A 525 9.39 -15.24 22.31
C ARG A 525 8.83 -13.91 21.80
N ASN A 526 9.19 -13.48 20.58
CA ASN A 526 8.75 -12.21 20.00
C ASN A 526 7.78 -12.41 18.81
N GLU A 527 6.75 -13.24 19.00
CA GLU A 527 5.53 -13.20 18.17
C GLU A 527 4.46 -12.31 18.82
#